data_AF-A0A6L6X5Q4-F1
#
_entry.id   AF-A0A6L6X5Q4-F1
#
_cell.length_a   1.000
_cell.length_b   1.000
_cell.length_c   1.000
_cell.angle_alpha   90.00
_cell.angle_beta   90.00
_cell.angle_gamma   90.00
#
_symmetry.space_group_name_H-M   'P 1'
#
loop_
_entity.id
_entity.type
_entity.pdbx_description
1 polymer ?
#
loop_
_entity_poly.entity_id
_entity_poly.type
_entity_poly.pdbx_seq_one_letter_code
_entity_poly.pdbx_strand_id
1 'polypeptide(L)'
;MTALDLDSPVAVVGTGTMGQGIAQVALVAGHPVRLYDAAPGLARTAAAAITARLDRLVEKGRLDAPARDAAAGRLEAVDDLPALAGCHLVVEAVLEQLDVKQRLFQDLEEVVADDCLLATNTSSLSVTAVAGALRHPGRFVGLHFFNPAPLLPLVEVVSGHTTDEAAATRAYDTARAWGKTPVRCADTPGFLVNRIARPFYAEALRVHEERAADPATIDAVLRGSGGFRMGPFELTDLIGQDVNEAVTRSVWDAFFQDPKFTPSLAQRRLVESRRLGRKSGRGWFAYEEGAEQPRPHTAGPADAPASVTLHGELFQAAALLPLIEGAGVRVGRGKSAHPDFPGWIELPGGTRLALADGSSPDAAAEPTVQFDLALDYATATRIALAPAARVDERALGEAVGLFQALGKEVSVVGATPGMIVARTVALLVDFAYDAVARGVAGPDDIDTAMRLGVNYPRGPLSWGAGLGLHWVTEVLDHLHDEYPTGRYAASQGLRRAAAKEDHA
;
A
#
# COMPACT_ATOMS: atom_id res chain seq x y z
N MET A 1 6.79 22.15 23.76
CA MET A 1 6.37 21.35 22.59
C MET A 1 6.45 22.27 21.38
N THR A 2 6.86 21.78 20.19
CA THR A 2 6.95 22.64 19.00
C THR A 2 5.65 22.71 18.20
N ALA A 3 4.64 21.92 18.58
CA ALA A 3 3.28 21.98 18.03
C ALA A 3 2.68 23.39 18.14
N LEU A 4 1.72 23.68 17.27
CA LEU A 4 0.89 24.88 17.38
C LEU A 4 0.12 24.91 18.70
N ASP A 5 0.03 26.09 19.30
CA ASP A 5 -0.86 26.33 20.43
C ASP A 5 -2.33 26.23 19.97
N LEU A 6 -3.21 25.76 20.85
CA LEU A 6 -4.61 25.50 20.47
C LEU A 6 -5.41 26.77 20.16
N ASP A 7 -4.95 27.92 20.60
CA ASP A 7 -5.52 29.23 20.25
C ASP A 7 -5.02 29.76 18.90
N SER A 8 -3.98 29.15 18.31
CA SER A 8 -3.46 29.51 16.99
C SER A 8 -4.45 29.14 15.89
N PRO A 9 -4.98 30.10 15.10
CA PRO A 9 -5.91 29.80 14.02
C PRO A 9 -5.25 29.01 12.87
N VAL A 10 -5.97 28.03 12.36
CA VAL A 10 -5.59 27.20 11.21
C VAL A 10 -6.49 27.55 10.01
N ALA A 11 -5.90 27.87 8.87
CA ALA A 11 -6.63 28.02 7.62
C ALA A 11 -6.63 26.71 6.83
N VAL A 12 -7.76 26.37 6.21
CA VAL A 12 -7.84 25.32 5.20
C VAL A 12 -8.38 25.92 3.90
N VAL A 13 -7.58 25.83 2.84
CA VAL A 13 -7.88 26.39 1.53
C VAL A 13 -8.26 25.29 0.56
N GLY A 14 -9.46 25.39 -0.01
CA GLY A 14 -10.08 24.33 -0.81
C GLY A 14 -11.02 23.49 0.04
N THR A 15 -12.29 23.47 -0.34
CA THR A 15 -13.37 22.92 0.51
C THR A 15 -14.01 21.66 -0.05
N GLY A 16 -13.25 20.91 -0.86
CA GLY A 16 -13.59 19.56 -1.28
C GLY A 16 -13.55 18.54 -0.13
N THR A 17 -13.66 17.25 -0.45
CA THR A 17 -13.71 16.16 0.54
C THR A 17 -12.51 16.17 1.51
N MET A 18 -11.29 16.35 0.99
CA MET A 18 -10.08 16.38 1.81
C MET A 18 -10.01 17.62 2.69
N GLY A 19 -10.20 18.82 2.13
CA GLY A 19 -10.18 20.07 2.90
C GLY A 19 -11.21 20.07 4.03
N GLN A 20 -12.42 19.60 3.77
CA GLN A 20 -13.42 19.43 4.82
C GLN A 20 -13.00 18.46 5.93
N GLY A 21 -12.34 17.35 5.56
CA GLY A 21 -11.84 16.37 6.50
C GLY A 21 -10.69 16.92 7.36
N ILE A 22 -9.75 17.65 6.75
CA ILE A 22 -8.62 18.29 7.44
C ILE A 22 -9.12 19.37 8.40
N ALA A 23 -10.06 20.20 7.96
CA ALA A 23 -10.69 21.20 8.81
C ALA A 23 -11.38 20.58 10.03
N GLN A 24 -12.11 19.48 9.83
CA GLN A 24 -12.70 18.73 10.94
C GLN A 24 -11.64 18.22 11.93
N VAL A 25 -10.50 17.71 11.45
CA VAL A 25 -9.40 17.25 12.31
C VAL A 25 -8.86 18.40 13.17
N ALA A 26 -8.54 19.56 12.57
CA ALA A 26 -8.04 20.72 13.29
C ALA A 26 -9.05 21.28 14.31
N LEU A 27 -10.35 21.33 13.94
CA LEU A 27 -11.43 21.78 14.83
C LEU A 27 -11.60 20.91 16.06
N VAL A 28 -11.60 19.58 15.86
CA VAL A 28 -11.75 18.60 16.95
C VAL A 28 -10.52 18.59 17.85
N ALA A 29 -9.33 18.87 17.29
CA ALA A 29 -8.12 19.06 18.09
C ALA A 29 -8.16 20.32 18.97
N GLY A 30 -8.97 21.32 18.62
CA GLY A 30 -9.22 22.49 19.46
C GLY A 30 -8.95 23.85 18.80
N HIS A 31 -8.45 23.89 17.57
CA HIS A 31 -8.07 25.14 16.90
C HIS A 31 -9.29 25.95 16.44
N PRO A 32 -9.20 27.30 16.43
CA PRO A 32 -9.97 28.15 15.52
C PRO A 32 -9.64 27.76 14.07
N VAL A 33 -10.65 27.55 13.23
CA VAL A 33 -10.44 27.14 11.83
C VAL A 33 -11.15 28.08 10.88
N ARG A 34 -10.39 28.61 9.92
CA ARG A 34 -10.91 29.42 8.81
C ARG A 34 -10.93 28.62 7.52
N LEU A 35 -12.10 28.52 6.90
CA LEU A 35 -12.31 27.86 5.62
C LEU A 35 -12.39 28.89 4.50
N TYR A 36 -11.59 28.68 3.46
CA TYR A 36 -11.65 29.48 2.25
C TYR A 36 -11.80 28.60 1.01
N ASP A 37 -12.61 29.07 0.05
CA ASP A 37 -12.72 28.51 -1.28
C ASP A 37 -12.86 29.64 -2.30
N ALA A 38 -12.23 29.49 -3.46
CA ALA A 38 -12.29 30.49 -4.52
C ALA A 38 -13.69 30.61 -5.12
N ALA A 39 -14.50 29.54 -5.06
CA ALA A 39 -15.88 29.56 -5.53
C ALA A 39 -16.82 30.13 -4.45
N PRO A 40 -17.54 31.23 -4.73
CA PRO A 40 -18.41 31.88 -3.75
C PRO A 40 -19.42 30.93 -3.11
N GLY A 41 -19.50 30.95 -1.79
CA GLY A 41 -20.45 30.15 -1.01
C GLY A 41 -20.02 28.72 -0.69
N LEU A 42 -19.01 28.14 -1.38
CA LEU A 42 -18.56 26.79 -1.08
C LEU A 42 -17.99 26.65 0.33
N ALA A 43 -17.27 27.66 0.84
CA ALA A 43 -16.78 27.68 2.22
C ALA A 43 -17.92 27.59 3.25
N ARG A 44 -19.01 28.34 3.04
CA ARG A 44 -20.21 28.27 3.91
C ARG A 44 -20.90 26.90 3.83
N THR A 45 -21.04 26.35 2.62
CA THR A 45 -21.61 25.01 2.42
C THR A 45 -20.76 23.94 3.12
N ALA A 46 -19.44 24.03 2.99
CA ALA A 46 -18.50 23.11 3.63
C ALA A 46 -18.55 23.21 5.16
N ALA A 47 -18.63 24.43 5.71
CA ALA A 47 -18.79 24.64 7.14
C ALA A 47 -20.05 23.96 7.69
N ALA A 48 -21.20 24.14 7.01
CA ALA A 48 -22.43 23.46 7.38
C ALA A 48 -22.30 21.91 7.31
N ALA A 49 -21.62 21.39 6.28
CA ALA A 49 -21.39 19.96 6.13
C ALA A 49 -20.44 19.37 7.21
N ILE A 50 -19.48 20.16 7.69
CA ILE A 50 -18.61 19.79 8.82
C ILE A 50 -19.43 19.76 10.11
N THR A 51 -20.21 20.80 10.41
CA THR A 51 -21.09 20.83 11.59
C THR A 51 -22.06 19.64 11.61
N ALA A 52 -22.70 19.34 10.47
CA ALA A 52 -23.59 18.17 10.36
C ALA A 52 -22.86 16.83 10.55
N ARG A 53 -21.56 16.74 10.25
CA ARG A 53 -20.76 15.55 10.58
C ARG A 53 -20.46 15.45 12.07
N LEU A 54 -20.18 16.57 12.72
CA LEU A 54 -19.97 16.60 14.17
C LEU A 54 -21.26 16.21 14.90
N ASP A 55 -22.43 16.66 14.44
CA ASP A 55 -23.74 16.26 14.97
C ASP A 55 -23.92 14.73 14.91
N ARG A 56 -23.58 14.12 13.77
CA ARG A 56 -23.60 12.66 13.61
C ARG A 56 -22.60 11.93 14.52
N LEU A 57 -21.50 12.58 14.93
CA LEU A 57 -20.59 11.98 15.92
C LEU A 57 -21.21 12.00 17.31
N VAL A 58 -21.97 13.05 17.66
CA VAL A 58 -22.74 13.12 18.91
C VAL A 58 -23.83 12.06 18.95
N GLU A 59 -24.61 11.93 17.87
CA GLU A 59 -25.64 10.88 17.74
C GLU A 59 -25.08 9.47 17.92
N LYS A 60 -23.83 9.24 17.48
CA LYS A 60 -23.11 7.97 17.61
C LYS A 60 -22.36 7.82 18.93
N GLY A 61 -22.46 8.78 19.86
CA GLY A 61 -21.75 8.77 21.13
C GLY A 61 -20.22 8.87 21.02
N ARG A 62 -19.70 9.37 19.89
CA ARG A 62 -18.27 9.51 19.60
C ARG A 62 -17.72 10.91 19.90
N LEU A 63 -18.59 11.86 20.20
CA LEU A 63 -18.28 13.23 20.60
C LEU A 63 -19.37 13.69 21.57
N ASP A 64 -19.03 14.48 22.60
CA ASP A 64 -20.05 15.05 23.47
C ASP A 64 -20.65 16.35 22.87
N ALA A 65 -21.87 16.69 23.27
CA ALA A 65 -22.57 17.86 22.72
C ALA A 65 -21.84 19.20 23.03
N PRO A 66 -21.29 19.44 24.25
CA PRO A 66 -20.51 20.65 24.52
C PRO A 66 -19.25 20.79 23.65
N ALA A 67 -18.52 19.71 23.38
CA ALA A 67 -17.35 19.70 22.51
C ALA A 67 -17.74 19.94 21.05
N ARG A 68 -18.89 19.41 20.61
CA ARG A 68 -19.48 19.74 19.30
C ARG A 68 -19.76 21.24 19.20
N ASP A 69 -20.47 21.81 20.18
CA ASP A 69 -20.85 23.24 20.20
C ASP A 69 -19.59 24.13 20.18
N ALA A 70 -18.59 23.79 20.99
CA ALA A 70 -17.33 24.50 21.03
C ALA A 70 -16.56 24.41 19.70
N ALA A 71 -16.53 23.24 19.06
CA ALA A 71 -15.91 23.07 17.74
C ALA A 71 -16.64 23.86 16.66
N ALA A 72 -17.97 23.83 16.63
CA ALA A 72 -18.77 24.62 15.70
C ALA A 72 -18.55 26.13 15.88
N GLY A 73 -18.44 26.61 17.12
CA GLY A 73 -18.16 28.02 17.43
C GLY A 73 -16.76 28.50 17.03
N ARG A 74 -15.83 27.58 16.76
CA ARG A 74 -14.46 27.86 16.27
C ARG A 74 -14.34 27.82 14.74
N LEU A 75 -15.40 27.44 14.03
CA LEU A 75 -15.39 27.29 12.58
C LEU A 75 -15.93 28.55 11.90
N GLU A 76 -15.08 29.18 11.11
CA GLU A 76 -15.41 30.38 10.34
C GLU A 76 -15.24 30.11 8.84
N ALA A 77 -16.27 30.39 8.04
CA ALA A 77 -16.15 30.41 6.59
C ALA A 77 -15.88 31.84 6.14
N VAL A 78 -14.76 32.07 5.46
CA VAL A 78 -14.34 33.40 4.99
C VAL A 78 -14.59 33.55 3.49
N ASP A 79 -14.82 34.78 3.04
CA ASP A 79 -15.16 35.08 1.64
C ASP A 79 -13.94 35.41 0.77
N ASP A 80 -12.79 35.76 1.38
CA ASP A 80 -11.58 36.15 0.67
C ASP A 80 -10.28 35.71 1.38
N LEU A 81 -9.16 35.76 0.65
CA LEU A 81 -7.85 35.42 1.18
C LEU A 81 -7.39 36.35 2.31
N PRO A 82 -7.54 37.70 2.24
CA PRO A 82 -7.15 38.60 3.33
C PRO A 82 -7.68 38.23 4.72
N ALA A 83 -8.87 37.64 4.80
CA ALA A 83 -9.43 37.13 6.06
C ALA A 83 -8.62 35.97 6.70
N LEU A 84 -7.65 35.38 5.99
CA LEU A 84 -6.71 34.39 6.52
C LEU A 84 -5.52 35.03 7.26
N ALA A 85 -5.43 36.36 7.30
CA ALA A 85 -4.40 37.06 8.07
C ALA A 85 -4.45 36.67 9.56
N GLY A 86 -3.28 36.40 10.15
CA GLY A 86 -3.16 35.94 11.54
C GLY A 86 -3.36 34.43 11.76
N CYS A 87 -3.60 33.65 10.70
CA CYS A 87 -3.45 32.19 10.80
C CYS A 87 -1.97 31.80 10.96
N HIS A 88 -1.69 30.76 11.75
CA HIS A 88 -0.33 30.27 12.00
C HIS A 88 0.01 29.01 11.19
N LEU A 89 -1.00 28.38 10.60
CA LEU A 89 -0.87 27.28 9.65
C LEU A 89 -1.92 27.43 8.56
N VAL A 90 -1.51 27.30 7.30
CA VAL A 90 -2.41 27.16 6.15
C VAL A 90 -2.22 25.76 5.57
N VAL A 91 -3.30 24.99 5.43
CA VAL A 91 -3.30 23.70 4.72
C VAL A 91 -4.09 23.82 3.42
N GLU A 92 -3.39 23.68 2.31
CA GLU A 92 -3.95 23.74 0.96
C GLU A 92 -4.43 22.35 0.49
N ALA A 93 -5.67 22.30 -0.03
CA ALA A 93 -6.32 21.13 -0.59
C ALA A 93 -7.22 21.50 -1.79
N VAL A 94 -6.70 22.33 -2.69
CA VAL A 94 -7.30 22.76 -3.97
C VAL A 94 -6.93 21.81 -5.12
N LEU A 95 -7.24 22.22 -6.35
CA LEU A 95 -6.95 21.47 -7.57
C LEU A 95 -5.48 21.05 -7.67
N GLU A 96 -5.25 19.83 -8.13
CA GLU A 96 -3.91 19.23 -8.25
C GLU A 96 -3.20 19.71 -9.53
N GLN A 97 -2.94 21.03 -9.61
CA GLN A 97 -2.23 21.69 -10.70
C GLN A 97 -1.13 22.61 -10.13
N LEU A 98 0.09 22.49 -10.67
CA LEU A 98 1.27 23.16 -10.12
C LEU A 98 1.15 24.69 -10.16
N ASP A 99 0.75 25.24 -11.31
CA ASP A 99 0.58 26.68 -11.52
C ASP A 99 -0.50 27.29 -10.61
N VAL A 100 -1.61 26.58 -10.44
CA VAL A 100 -2.69 26.97 -9.50
C VAL A 100 -2.17 27.04 -8.07
N LYS A 101 -1.43 26.02 -7.61
CA LYS A 101 -0.88 25.97 -6.24
C LYS A 101 0.20 27.03 -6.04
N GLN A 102 1.12 27.20 -6.99
CA GLN A 102 2.17 28.22 -6.91
C GLN A 102 1.58 29.62 -6.78
N ARG A 103 0.60 29.97 -7.61
CA ARG A 103 -0.09 31.27 -7.54
C ARG A 103 -0.81 31.45 -6.21
N LEU A 104 -1.55 30.44 -5.76
CA LEU A 104 -2.24 30.50 -4.46
C LEU A 104 -1.27 30.74 -3.31
N PHE A 105 -0.14 30.04 -3.27
CA PHE A 105 0.83 30.22 -2.19
C PHE A 105 1.55 31.57 -2.25
N GLN A 106 1.78 32.13 -3.43
CA GLN A 106 2.25 33.52 -3.58
C GLN A 106 1.25 34.52 -3.00
N ASP A 107 -0.03 34.40 -3.37
CA ASP A 107 -1.10 35.26 -2.84
C ASP A 107 -1.22 35.11 -1.30
N LEU A 108 -1.07 33.89 -0.77
CA LEU A 108 -1.07 33.63 0.67
C LEU A 108 0.12 34.29 1.39
N GLU A 109 1.32 34.29 0.81
CA GLU A 109 2.48 34.95 1.42
C GLU A 109 2.31 36.46 1.57
N GLU A 110 1.45 37.11 0.76
CA GLU A 110 1.13 38.53 0.93
C GLU A 110 0.19 38.79 2.10
N VAL A 111 -0.53 37.75 2.56
CA VAL A 111 -1.57 37.83 3.58
C VAL A 111 -1.09 37.38 4.96
N VAL A 112 -0.40 36.24 5.03
CA VAL A 112 0.00 35.63 6.31
C VAL A 112 1.38 36.12 6.75
N ALA A 113 1.61 36.16 8.05
CA ALA A 113 2.90 36.55 8.62
C ALA A 113 4.04 35.61 8.17
N ASP A 114 5.28 36.09 8.15
CA ASP A 114 6.47 35.35 7.67
C ASP A 114 6.77 34.06 8.46
N ASP A 115 6.26 33.94 9.68
CA ASP A 115 6.39 32.75 10.55
C ASP A 115 5.21 31.77 10.47
N CYS A 116 4.18 32.08 9.66
CA CYS A 116 3.09 31.17 9.36
C CYS A 116 3.60 29.95 8.58
N LEU A 117 3.25 28.75 9.06
CA LEU A 117 3.56 27.49 8.40
C LEU A 117 2.65 27.30 7.18
N LEU A 118 3.23 27.04 6.01
CA LEU A 118 2.48 26.78 4.78
C LEU A 118 2.57 25.31 4.43
N ALA A 119 1.43 24.66 4.25
CA ALA A 119 1.36 23.23 3.99
C ALA A 119 0.46 22.90 2.80
N THR A 120 0.87 21.92 2.00
CA THR A 120 0.03 21.35 0.93
C THR A 120 -0.34 19.90 1.23
N ASN A 121 -1.60 19.53 0.96
CA ASN A 121 -2.09 18.15 0.99
C ASN A 121 -1.90 17.44 -0.36
N THR A 122 -1.07 17.95 -1.28
CA THR A 122 -0.79 17.29 -2.56
C THR A 122 -0.35 15.84 -2.35
N SER A 123 -0.71 14.98 -3.31
CA SER A 123 -0.41 13.54 -3.30
C SER A 123 0.53 13.12 -4.42
N SER A 124 0.79 14.03 -5.36
CA SER A 124 1.45 13.75 -6.64
C SER A 124 2.45 14.83 -7.09
N LEU A 125 2.26 16.09 -6.68
CA LEU A 125 3.16 17.18 -7.04
C LEU A 125 4.35 17.24 -6.08
N SER A 126 5.50 17.64 -6.62
CA SER A 126 6.69 17.89 -5.82
C SER A 126 6.45 19.08 -4.90
N VAL A 127 6.69 18.88 -3.60
CA VAL A 127 6.66 19.93 -2.57
C VAL A 127 7.68 21.01 -2.89
N THR A 128 8.85 20.61 -3.39
CA THR A 128 9.91 21.50 -3.86
C THR A 128 9.46 22.36 -5.02
N ALA A 129 8.76 21.79 -6.00
CA ALA A 129 8.27 22.53 -7.15
C ALA A 129 7.22 23.58 -6.74
N VAL A 130 6.30 23.24 -5.82
CA VAL A 130 5.32 24.20 -5.30
C VAL A 130 6.03 25.32 -4.52
N ALA A 131 6.98 24.97 -3.66
CA ALA A 131 7.74 25.93 -2.86
C ALA A 131 8.61 26.89 -3.70
N GLY A 132 9.03 26.50 -4.90
CA GLY A 132 9.92 27.28 -5.76
C GLY A 132 9.39 28.65 -6.19
N ALA A 133 8.09 28.91 -6.00
CA ALA A 133 7.45 30.19 -6.27
C ALA A 133 7.45 31.15 -5.06
N LEU A 134 7.86 30.70 -3.87
CA LEU A 134 7.76 31.43 -2.60
C LEU A 134 8.98 32.30 -2.30
N ARG A 135 8.75 33.40 -1.58
CA ARG A 135 9.77 34.27 -1.00
C ARG A 135 10.41 33.63 0.22
N HIS A 136 9.63 32.92 1.03
CA HIS A 136 10.10 32.22 2.24
C HIS A 136 9.83 30.71 2.17
N PRO A 137 10.51 29.97 1.28
CA PRO A 137 10.23 28.55 1.05
C PRO A 137 10.62 27.63 2.22
N GLY A 138 11.41 28.13 3.19
CA GLY A 138 11.82 27.38 4.40
C GLY A 138 10.66 26.91 5.28
N ARG A 139 9.57 27.69 5.33
CA ARG A 139 8.35 27.37 6.10
C ARG A 139 7.33 26.54 5.33
N PHE A 140 7.68 26.02 4.16
CA PHE A 140 6.77 25.24 3.32
C PHE A 140 6.98 23.74 3.52
N VAL A 141 5.89 22.99 3.72
CA VAL A 141 5.91 21.54 3.94
C VAL A 141 4.82 20.83 3.15
N GLY A 142 5.00 19.56 2.82
CA GLY A 142 3.86 18.69 2.53
C GLY A 142 3.27 18.18 3.84
N LEU A 143 1.95 18.23 3.96
CA LEU A 143 1.19 17.65 5.07
C LEU A 143 0.06 16.80 4.49
N HIS A 144 0.44 15.60 4.04
CA HIS A 144 -0.41 14.73 3.24
C HIS A 144 -1.25 13.80 4.11
N PHE A 145 -2.55 14.08 4.15
CA PHE A 145 -3.57 13.27 4.82
C PHE A 145 -4.17 12.24 3.85
N PHE A 146 -4.64 11.12 4.41
CA PHE A 146 -5.26 10.05 3.64
C PHE A 146 -6.79 10.09 3.75
N ASN A 147 -7.49 9.81 2.65
CA ASN A 147 -8.96 9.86 2.62
C ASN A 147 -9.59 8.59 3.26
N PRO A 148 -10.54 8.72 4.22
CA PRO A 148 -11.03 9.95 4.85
C PRO A 148 -10.15 10.47 5.98
N ALA A 149 -9.78 11.75 5.90
CA ALA A 149 -8.82 12.38 6.82
C ALA A 149 -9.19 12.26 8.30
N PRO A 150 -10.45 12.37 8.76
CA PRO A 150 -10.78 12.17 10.17
C PRO A 150 -10.61 10.73 10.68
N LEU A 151 -10.66 9.73 9.78
CA LEU A 151 -10.64 8.32 10.15
C LEU A 151 -9.26 7.68 10.04
N LEU A 152 -8.49 8.04 9.00
CA LEU A 152 -7.16 7.47 8.83
C LEU A 152 -6.15 8.16 9.75
N PRO A 153 -5.31 7.38 10.47
CA PRO A 153 -4.39 7.93 11.45
C PRO A 153 -3.12 8.49 10.83
N LEU A 154 -2.71 8.03 9.66
CA LEU A 154 -1.45 8.42 9.02
C LEU A 154 -1.49 9.84 8.45
N VAL A 155 -0.39 10.57 8.60
CA VAL A 155 -0.07 11.79 7.85
C VAL A 155 1.39 11.73 7.41
N GLU A 156 1.67 11.97 6.13
CA GLU A 156 3.05 12.10 5.65
C GLU A 156 3.47 13.59 5.75
N VAL A 157 4.51 13.85 6.54
CA VAL A 157 5.17 15.16 6.63
C VAL A 157 6.32 15.15 5.64
N VAL A 158 6.12 15.84 4.51
CA VAL A 158 7.03 15.80 3.37
C VAL A 158 7.92 17.04 3.38
N SER A 159 9.24 16.85 3.39
CA SER A 159 10.22 17.93 3.31
C SER A 159 10.66 18.14 1.87
N GLY A 160 10.38 19.32 1.32
CA GLY A 160 10.94 19.78 0.06
C GLY A 160 12.43 20.13 0.22
N HIS A 161 13.11 20.41 -0.89
CA HIS A 161 14.55 20.69 -0.91
C HIS A 161 14.96 21.85 0.02
N THR A 162 14.09 22.86 0.15
CA THR A 162 14.34 24.08 0.93
C THR A 162 13.63 24.09 2.27
N THR A 163 12.86 23.06 2.62
CA THR A 163 12.09 23.02 3.87
C THR A 163 13.04 23.04 5.07
N ASP A 164 12.80 23.94 6.01
CA ASP A 164 13.54 24.01 7.26
C ASP A 164 13.13 22.86 8.19
N GLU A 165 14.10 22.23 8.85
CA GLU A 165 13.85 21.15 9.81
C GLU A 165 12.91 21.60 10.96
N ALA A 166 12.98 22.88 11.35
CA ALA A 166 12.09 23.46 12.35
C ALA A 166 10.62 23.49 11.85
N ALA A 167 10.38 23.80 10.58
CA ALA A 167 9.05 23.81 9.99
C ALA A 167 8.48 22.38 9.87
N ALA A 168 9.30 21.43 9.39
CA ALA A 168 8.92 20.01 9.34
C ALA A 168 8.62 19.46 10.75
N THR A 169 9.41 19.85 11.75
CA THR A 169 9.18 19.45 13.15
C THR A 169 7.92 20.04 13.75
N ARG A 170 7.65 21.32 13.51
CA ARG A 170 6.39 21.96 13.93
C ARG A 170 5.18 21.28 13.28
N ALA A 171 5.26 20.95 11.99
CA ALA A 171 4.20 20.23 11.27
C ALA A 171 3.97 18.82 11.83
N TYR A 172 5.05 18.08 12.08
CA TYR A 172 5.02 16.76 12.70
C TYR A 172 4.39 16.78 14.09
N ASP A 173 4.89 17.64 14.98
CA ASP A 173 4.37 17.74 16.35
C ASP A 173 2.91 18.19 16.37
N THR A 174 2.51 19.07 15.44
CA THR A 174 1.12 19.51 15.28
C THR A 174 0.20 18.36 14.84
N ALA A 175 0.57 17.62 13.80
CA ALA A 175 -0.21 16.46 13.35
C ALA A 175 -0.34 15.40 14.47
N ARG A 176 0.75 15.15 15.21
CA ARG A 176 0.73 14.26 16.39
C ARG A 176 -0.22 14.76 17.48
N ALA A 177 -0.20 16.06 17.78
CA ALA A 177 -1.11 16.68 18.74
C ALA A 177 -2.58 16.58 18.31
N TRP A 178 -2.86 16.52 17.00
CA TRP A 178 -4.19 16.26 16.44
C TRP A 178 -4.63 14.78 16.52
N GLY A 179 -3.88 13.93 17.21
CA GLY A 179 -4.16 12.50 17.33
C GLY A 179 -3.82 11.68 16.09
N LYS A 180 -2.99 12.24 15.19
CA LYS A 180 -2.45 11.50 14.04
C LYS A 180 -1.15 10.79 14.40
N THR A 181 -0.75 9.88 13.53
CA THR A 181 0.56 9.24 13.51
C THR A 181 1.32 9.80 12.31
N PRO A 182 2.03 10.92 12.48
CA PRO A 182 2.83 11.47 11.39
C PRO A 182 4.07 10.60 11.14
N VAL A 183 4.49 10.54 9.88
CA VAL A 183 5.78 9.96 9.44
C VAL A 183 6.52 11.00 8.62
N ARG A 184 7.85 10.98 8.63
CA ARG A 184 8.66 11.94 7.85
C ARG A 184 9.12 11.32 6.55
N CYS A 185 9.10 12.11 5.49
CA CYS A 185 9.75 11.73 4.25
C CYS A 185 10.29 12.91 3.44
N ALA A 186 11.25 12.62 2.57
CA ALA A 186 11.74 13.54 1.57
C ALA A 186 10.77 13.63 0.39
N ASP A 187 10.75 14.78 -0.27
CA ASP A 187 10.02 15.03 -1.50
C ASP A 187 10.55 14.18 -2.67
N THR A 188 9.99 12.98 -2.80
CA THR A 188 10.21 12.09 -3.95
C THR A 188 8.87 11.66 -4.53
N PRO A 189 8.79 11.29 -5.82
CA PRO A 189 7.51 10.98 -6.45
C PRO A 189 6.74 9.88 -5.70
N GLY A 190 5.51 10.17 -5.30
CA GLY A 190 4.65 9.26 -4.56
C GLY A 190 4.99 9.09 -3.06
N PHE A 191 5.90 9.91 -2.51
CA PHE A 191 6.29 9.91 -1.10
C PHE A 191 6.61 8.50 -0.58
N LEU A 192 5.93 8.01 0.47
CA LEU A 192 6.08 6.63 0.95
C LEU A 192 4.95 5.75 0.43
N VAL A 193 3.71 6.04 0.82
CA VAL A 193 2.59 5.12 0.60
C VAL A 193 2.30 4.93 -0.89
N ASN A 194 2.19 6.02 -1.66
CA ASN A 194 1.85 5.92 -3.08
C ASN A 194 2.96 5.23 -3.87
N ARG A 195 4.23 5.46 -3.53
CA ARG A 195 5.41 4.81 -4.12
C ARG A 195 5.47 3.32 -3.79
N ILE A 196 5.50 2.97 -2.51
CA ILE A 196 5.76 1.61 -2.03
C ILE A 196 4.55 0.70 -2.27
N ALA A 197 3.33 1.23 -2.34
CA ALA A 197 2.14 0.41 -2.63
C ALA A 197 2.01 0.01 -4.11
N ARG A 198 2.77 0.60 -5.06
CA ARG A 198 2.60 0.32 -6.50
C ARG A 198 2.71 -1.17 -6.87
N PRO A 199 3.70 -1.94 -6.36
CA PRO A 199 3.81 -3.36 -6.68
C PRO A 199 2.60 -4.18 -6.30
N PHE A 200 1.87 -3.83 -5.23
CA PHE A 200 0.67 -4.55 -4.80
C PHE A 200 -0.41 -4.61 -5.89
N TYR A 201 -0.60 -3.51 -6.61
CA TYR A 201 -1.54 -3.47 -7.73
C TYR A 201 -0.89 -4.07 -9.00
N ALA A 202 0.35 -3.66 -9.28
CA ALA A 202 0.96 -3.92 -10.57
C ALA A 202 1.30 -5.41 -10.77
N GLU A 203 1.70 -6.13 -9.73
CA GLU A 203 1.95 -7.58 -9.83
C GLU A 203 0.67 -8.38 -10.01
N ALA A 204 -0.41 -8.01 -9.32
CA ALA A 204 -1.72 -8.64 -9.51
C ALA A 204 -2.27 -8.43 -10.93
N LEU A 205 -2.15 -7.21 -11.46
CA LEU A 205 -2.52 -6.90 -12.84
C LEU A 205 -1.71 -7.71 -13.85
N ARG A 206 -0.41 -7.91 -13.60
CA ARG A 206 0.45 -8.69 -14.47
C ARG A 206 0.10 -10.18 -14.46
N VAL A 207 -0.11 -10.78 -13.28
CA VAL A 207 -0.59 -12.17 -13.16
C VAL A 207 -1.89 -12.38 -13.93
N HIS A 208 -2.79 -11.39 -13.88
CA HIS A 208 -4.04 -11.41 -14.64
C HIS A 208 -3.83 -11.28 -16.15
N GLU A 209 -2.97 -10.36 -16.61
CA GLU A 209 -2.64 -10.17 -18.03
C GLU A 209 -1.98 -11.42 -18.64
N GLU A 210 -1.16 -12.12 -17.87
CA GLU A 210 -0.55 -13.41 -18.22
C GLU A 210 -1.55 -14.59 -18.13
N ARG A 211 -2.80 -14.33 -17.71
CA ARG A 211 -3.88 -15.31 -17.55
C ARG A 211 -3.55 -16.45 -16.59
N ALA A 212 -2.66 -16.24 -15.63
CA ALA A 212 -2.33 -17.27 -14.65
C ALA A 212 -3.46 -17.45 -13.62
N ALA A 213 -4.22 -16.40 -13.32
CA ALA A 213 -5.39 -16.46 -12.45
C ALA A 213 -6.39 -15.35 -12.77
N ASP A 214 -7.67 -15.57 -12.43
CA ASP A 214 -8.70 -14.54 -12.51
C ASP A 214 -8.63 -13.58 -11.31
N PRO A 215 -9.21 -12.36 -11.42
CA PRO A 215 -9.18 -11.36 -10.35
C PRO A 215 -9.69 -11.84 -8.99
N ALA A 216 -10.76 -12.66 -8.94
CA ALA A 216 -11.31 -13.12 -7.68
C ALA A 216 -10.37 -14.10 -6.98
N THR A 217 -9.71 -14.98 -7.75
CA THR A 217 -8.67 -15.89 -7.25
C THR A 217 -7.47 -15.12 -6.72
N ILE A 218 -6.94 -14.14 -7.46
CA ILE A 218 -5.79 -13.34 -7.03
C ILE A 218 -6.10 -12.59 -5.72
N ASP A 219 -7.26 -11.95 -5.65
CA ASP A 219 -7.73 -11.26 -4.44
C ASP A 219 -7.89 -12.22 -3.26
N ALA A 220 -8.39 -13.44 -3.48
CA ALA A 220 -8.54 -14.44 -2.43
C ALA A 220 -7.18 -14.95 -1.91
N VAL A 221 -6.19 -15.16 -2.79
CA VAL A 221 -4.84 -15.60 -2.41
C VAL A 221 -4.10 -14.52 -1.63
N LEU A 222 -4.12 -13.26 -2.09
CA LEU A 222 -3.47 -12.15 -1.36
C LEU A 222 -4.10 -11.92 0.02
N ARG A 223 -5.42 -12.14 0.18
CA ARG A 223 -6.06 -12.08 1.50
C ARG A 223 -5.75 -13.30 2.37
N GLY A 224 -6.02 -14.50 1.86
CA GLY A 224 -6.01 -15.74 2.64
C GLY A 224 -4.60 -16.29 2.92
N SER A 225 -3.65 -16.06 2.01
CA SER A 225 -2.24 -16.44 2.18
C SER A 225 -1.37 -15.24 2.55
N GLY A 226 -1.53 -14.12 1.85
CA GLY A 226 -0.73 -12.90 2.05
C GLY A 226 -1.14 -12.07 3.29
N GLY A 227 -2.31 -12.32 3.88
CA GLY A 227 -2.80 -11.61 5.06
C GLY A 227 -3.29 -10.18 4.80
N PHE A 228 -3.35 -9.74 3.54
CA PHE A 228 -3.86 -8.41 3.20
C PHE A 228 -5.35 -8.29 3.54
N ARG A 229 -5.79 -7.11 4.02
CA ARG A 229 -7.19 -6.89 4.39
C ARG A 229 -8.16 -6.98 3.21
N MET A 230 -7.72 -6.53 2.03
CA MET A 230 -8.50 -6.48 0.80
C MET A 230 -7.58 -6.81 -0.38
N GLY A 231 -8.10 -7.52 -1.36
CA GLY A 231 -7.35 -7.83 -2.58
C GLY A 231 -7.18 -6.60 -3.49
N PRO A 232 -6.15 -6.55 -4.35
CA PRO A 232 -5.86 -5.40 -5.19
C PRO A 232 -6.97 -5.07 -6.21
N PHE A 233 -7.70 -6.07 -6.73
CA PHE A 233 -8.78 -5.81 -7.68
C PHE A 233 -9.98 -5.16 -6.99
N GLU A 234 -10.41 -5.69 -5.84
CA GLU A 234 -11.48 -5.10 -5.04
C GLU A 234 -11.08 -3.70 -4.53
N LEU A 235 -9.82 -3.53 -4.12
CA LEU A 235 -9.30 -2.27 -3.63
C LEU A 235 -9.27 -1.19 -4.71
N THR A 236 -8.84 -1.53 -5.93
CA THR A 236 -8.84 -0.57 -7.05
C THR A 236 -10.26 -0.23 -7.50
N ASP A 237 -11.21 -1.17 -7.42
CA ASP A 237 -12.62 -0.88 -7.68
C ASP A 237 -13.27 -0.01 -6.58
N LEU A 238 -12.79 -0.10 -5.33
CA LEU A 238 -13.21 0.77 -4.24
C LEU A 238 -12.63 2.19 -4.38
N ILE A 239 -11.33 2.30 -4.71
CA ILE A 239 -10.65 3.59 -4.93
C ILE A 239 -11.20 4.29 -6.18
N GLY A 240 -11.45 3.51 -7.22
CA GLY A 240 -11.75 3.97 -8.57
C GLY A 240 -10.58 3.72 -9.51
N GLN A 241 -10.85 3.06 -10.64
CA GLN A 241 -9.80 2.68 -11.60
C GLN A 241 -9.10 3.89 -12.20
N ASP A 242 -9.84 4.95 -12.50
CA ASP A 242 -9.31 6.23 -12.99
C ASP A 242 -8.35 6.88 -11.99
N VAL A 243 -8.70 6.86 -10.70
CA VAL A 243 -7.87 7.45 -9.65
C VAL A 243 -6.59 6.62 -9.45
N ASN A 244 -6.72 5.29 -9.34
CA ASN A 244 -5.56 4.43 -9.13
C ASN A 244 -4.61 4.44 -10.34
N GLU A 245 -5.13 4.40 -11.57
CA GLU A 245 -4.31 4.47 -12.79
C GLU A 245 -3.63 5.84 -12.93
N ALA A 246 -4.34 6.94 -12.62
CA ALA A 246 -3.76 8.29 -12.67
C ALA A 246 -2.57 8.43 -11.71
N VAL A 247 -2.67 7.90 -10.48
CA VAL A 247 -1.55 7.89 -9.53
C VAL A 247 -0.41 7.02 -10.05
N THR A 248 -0.68 5.84 -10.60
CA THR A 248 0.36 4.97 -11.20
C THR A 248 1.11 5.68 -12.32
N ARG A 249 0.38 6.35 -13.25
CA ARG A 249 1.00 7.13 -14.33
C ARG A 249 1.80 8.31 -13.81
N SER A 250 1.25 9.06 -12.85
CA SER A 250 1.95 10.19 -12.26
C SER A 250 3.28 9.78 -11.64
N VAL A 251 3.30 8.67 -10.89
CA VAL A 251 4.55 8.14 -10.30
C VAL A 251 5.49 7.65 -11.40
N TRP A 252 4.99 6.94 -12.40
CA TRP A 252 5.79 6.44 -13.52
C TRP A 252 6.45 7.57 -14.32
N ASP A 253 5.69 8.59 -14.72
CA ASP A 253 6.19 9.75 -15.46
C ASP A 253 7.20 10.55 -14.62
N ALA A 254 6.93 10.73 -13.32
CA ALA A 254 7.82 11.44 -12.41
C ALA A 254 9.12 10.69 -12.10
N PHE A 255 9.16 9.37 -12.28
CA PHE A 255 10.39 8.56 -12.28
C PHE A 255 10.98 8.37 -13.68
N PHE A 256 10.66 9.25 -14.64
CA PHE A 256 11.15 9.18 -16.02
C PHE A 256 10.89 7.82 -16.67
N GLN A 257 9.69 7.29 -16.44
CA GLN A 257 9.19 6.06 -17.02
C GLN A 257 9.95 4.79 -16.61
N ASP A 258 10.51 4.78 -15.39
CA ASP A 258 11.15 3.60 -14.80
C ASP A 258 10.25 2.35 -14.90
N PRO A 259 10.76 1.21 -15.43
CA PRO A 259 9.96 0.01 -15.70
C PRO A 259 9.28 -0.59 -14.45
N LYS A 260 9.81 -0.34 -13.24
CA LYS A 260 9.21 -0.75 -11.96
C LYS A 260 7.82 -0.16 -11.75
N PHE A 261 7.52 0.99 -12.35
CA PHE A 261 6.25 1.70 -12.19
C PHE A 261 5.32 1.62 -13.42
N THR A 262 5.65 0.79 -14.42
CA THR A 262 4.89 0.68 -15.68
C THR A 262 3.39 0.44 -15.43
N PRO A 263 2.49 1.26 -16.01
CA PRO A 263 1.03 1.05 -15.94
C PRO A 263 0.55 -0.20 -16.71
N SER A 264 -0.59 -0.76 -16.30
CA SER A 264 -1.22 -1.93 -16.95
C SER A 264 -2.18 -1.52 -18.07
N LEU A 265 -2.16 -2.27 -19.18
CA LEU A 265 -3.12 -2.12 -20.26
C LEU A 265 -4.51 -2.63 -19.86
N ALA A 266 -4.59 -3.68 -19.04
CA ALA A 266 -5.84 -4.21 -18.54
C ALA A 266 -6.58 -3.19 -17.67
N GLN A 267 -5.87 -2.50 -16.76
CA GLN A 267 -6.45 -1.39 -15.99
C GLN A 267 -6.85 -0.22 -16.90
N ARG A 268 -6.00 0.16 -17.86
CA ARG A 268 -6.30 1.24 -18.82
C ARG A 268 -7.62 1.04 -19.54
N ARG A 269 -7.89 -0.19 -19.99
CA ARG A 269 -9.15 -0.53 -20.69
C ARG A 269 -10.38 -0.32 -19.81
N LEU A 270 -10.30 -0.55 -18.50
CA LEU A 270 -11.41 -0.26 -17.59
C LEU A 270 -11.68 1.25 -17.50
N VAL A 271 -10.62 2.06 -17.41
CA VAL A 271 -10.73 3.51 -17.39
C VAL A 271 -11.31 4.06 -18.69
N GLU A 272 -10.77 3.64 -19.84
CA GLU A 272 -11.23 4.06 -21.17
C GLU A 272 -12.68 3.63 -21.45
N SER A 273 -13.12 2.50 -20.89
CA SER A 273 -14.51 2.02 -20.99
C SER A 273 -15.43 2.52 -19.88
N ARG A 274 -14.99 3.46 -19.03
CA ARG A 274 -15.73 4.02 -17.88
C ARG A 274 -16.23 2.98 -16.87
N ARG A 275 -15.54 1.85 -16.77
CA ARG A 275 -15.72 0.83 -15.73
C ARG A 275 -14.84 1.19 -14.54
N LEU A 276 -15.24 2.22 -13.81
CA LEU A 276 -14.45 2.86 -12.76
C LEU A 276 -14.61 2.21 -11.39
N GLY A 277 -15.17 1.02 -11.29
CA GLY A 277 -15.38 0.31 -10.02
C GLY A 277 -16.73 0.62 -9.38
N ARG A 278 -16.78 0.67 -8.05
CA ARG A 278 -18.03 0.80 -7.27
C ARG A 278 -18.82 2.06 -7.64
N LYS A 279 -18.13 3.18 -7.89
CA LYS A 279 -18.76 4.47 -8.22
C LYS A 279 -19.50 4.48 -9.56
N SER A 280 -19.19 3.55 -10.46
CA SER A 280 -19.86 3.40 -11.76
C SER A 280 -20.66 2.09 -11.85
N GLY A 281 -20.86 1.38 -10.73
CA GLY A 281 -21.54 0.08 -10.70
C GLY A 281 -20.76 -1.09 -11.33
N ARG A 282 -19.58 -0.83 -11.92
CA ARG A 282 -18.79 -1.85 -12.62
C ARG A 282 -17.32 -1.46 -12.71
N GLY A 283 -16.43 -2.39 -12.40
CA GLY A 283 -14.98 -2.34 -12.63
C GLY A 283 -14.46 -3.72 -13.04
N TRP A 284 -13.52 -4.26 -12.27
CA TRP A 284 -13.18 -5.69 -12.32
C TRP A 284 -14.38 -6.55 -11.95
N PHE A 285 -15.13 -6.10 -10.94
CA PHE A 285 -16.34 -6.75 -10.46
C PHE A 285 -17.60 -5.96 -10.81
N ALA A 286 -18.75 -6.62 -10.71
CA ALA A 286 -20.06 -6.01 -10.88
C ALA A 286 -20.61 -5.55 -9.53
N TYR A 287 -21.12 -4.33 -9.44
CA TYR A 287 -21.66 -3.74 -8.20
C TYR A 287 -23.11 -3.27 -8.35
N GLU A 288 -23.74 -3.60 -9.48
CA GLU A 288 -25.16 -3.39 -9.71
C GLU A 288 -25.99 -4.28 -8.78
N GLU A 289 -27.22 -3.84 -8.47
CA GLU A 289 -28.13 -4.61 -7.62
C GLU A 289 -28.43 -5.97 -8.25
N GLY A 290 -28.30 -7.05 -7.47
CA GLY A 290 -28.47 -8.42 -7.94
C GLY A 290 -27.27 -9.02 -8.70
N ALA A 291 -26.15 -8.29 -8.81
CA ALA A 291 -24.95 -8.82 -9.44
C ALA A 291 -24.33 -9.98 -8.62
N GLU A 292 -24.12 -11.13 -9.27
CA GLU A 292 -23.38 -12.23 -8.66
C GLU A 292 -21.87 -11.95 -8.71
N GLN A 293 -21.23 -12.01 -7.54
CA GLN A 293 -19.78 -11.84 -7.45
C GLN A 293 -19.08 -13.12 -7.95
N PRO A 294 -18.02 -13.00 -8.78
CA PRO A 294 -17.25 -14.16 -9.18
C PRO A 294 -16.64 -14.82 -7.94
N ARG A 295 -16.75 -16.14 -7.86
CA ARG A 295 -16.12 -16.92 -6.81
C ARG A 295 -14.67 -17.22 -7.20
N PRO A 296 -13.72 -17.17 -6.25
CA PRO A 296 -12.35 -17.56 -6.52
C PRO A 296 -12.29 -19.05 -6.90
N HIS A 297 -11.38 -19.39 -7.81
CA HIS A 297 -11.04 -20.77 -8.11
C HIS A 297 -10.61 -21.48 -6.82
N THR A 298 -11.28 -22.58 -6.53
CA THR A 298 -11.03 -23.44 -5.37
C THR A 298 -11.12 -24.88 -5.84
N ALA A 299 -10.02 -25.61 -5.72
CA ALA A 299 -9.92 -27.00 -6.14
C ALA A 299 -10.91 -27.87 -5.36
N GLY A 300 -11.49 -28.86 -6.04
CA GLY A 300 -12.37 -29.84 -5.41
C GLY A 300 -11.64 -30.73 -4.40
N PRO A 301 -12.36 -31.52 -3.58
CA PRO A 301 -11.76 -32.42 -2.61
C PRO A 301 -10.78 -33.41 -3.27
N ALA A 302 -9.62 -33.61 -2.64
CA ALA A 302 -8.63 -34.60 -3.02
C ALA A 302 -8.08 -35.34 -1.79
N ASP A 303 -7.67 -36.59 -1.98
CA ASP A 303 -7.13 -37.40 -0.90
C ASP A 303 -5.72 -36.94 -0.53
N ALA A 304 -5.48 -36.72 0.77
CA ALA A 304 -4.15 -36.40 1.27
C ALA A 304 -3.21 -37.62 1.16
N PRO A 305 -1.93 -37.41 0.82
CA PRO A 305 -0.96 -38.50 0.79
C PRO A 305 -0.73 -39.07 2.20
N ALA A 306 -0.57 -40.39 2.32
CA ALA A 306 -0.31 -41.05 3.60
C ALA A 306 1.09 -40.74 4.18
N SER A 307 2.02 -40.30 3.33
CA SER A 307 3.36 -39.88 3.71
C SER A 307 3.96 -38.97 2.66
N VAL A 308 4.90 -38.13 3.08
CA VAL A 308 5.75 -37.31 2.20
C VAL A 308 7.21 -37.42 2.64
N THR A 309 8.15 -37.07 1.77
CA THR A 309 9.58 -37.05 2.12
C THR A 309 10.10 -35.62 2.11
N LEU A 310 10.71 -35.17 3.19
CA LEU A 310 11.37 -33.87 3.27
C LEU A 310 12.83 -33.97 2.81
N HIS A 311 13.23 -33.07 1.91
CA HIS A 311 14.61 -32.91 1.46
C HIS A 311 15.09 -31.50 1.83
N GLY A 312 16.16 -31.39 2.62
CA GLY A 312 16.66 -30.09 3.09
C GLY A 312 15.74 -29.40 4.12
N GLU A 313 15.84 -28.08 4.21
CA GLU A 313 15.02 -27.26 5.12
C GLU A 313 14.04 -26.38 4.32
N LEU A 314 12.81 -26.26 4.80
CA LEU A 314 11.77 -25.47 4.14
C LEU A 314 11.85 -23.96 4.44
N PHE A 315 12.78 -23.52 5.29
CA PHE A 315 13.04 -22.13 5.65
C PHE A 315 11.76 -21.32 5.91
N GLN A 316 11.37 -20.42 5.00
CA GLN A 316 10.18 -19.57 5.10
C GLN A 316 8.89 -20.39 5.25
N ALA A 317 8.89 -21.64 4.79
CA ALA A 317 7.80 -22.59 4.91
C ALA A 317 8.00 -23.66 6.01
N ALA A 318 8.94 -23.46 6.95
CA ALA A 318 9.21 -24.40 8.03
C ALA A 318 7.97 -24.73 8.90
N ALA A 319 7.03 -23.79 9.01
CA ALA A 319 5.77 -24.00 9.72
C ALA A 319 4.88 -25.08 9.09
N LEU A 320 5.11 -25.46 7.82
CA LEU A 320 4.36 -26.55 7.19
C LEU A 320 4.66 -27.92 7.83
N LEU A 321 5.89 -28.15 8.29
CA LEU A 321 6.28 -29.45 8.83
C LEU A 321 5.40 -29.90 10.02
N PRO A 322 5.27 -29.13 11.11
CA PRO A 322 4.39 -29.50 12.22
C PRO A 322 2.90 -29.55 11.82
N LEU A 323 2.47 -28.77 10.81
CA LEU A 323 1.09 -28.85 10.30
C LEU A 323 0.84 -30.17 9.57
N ILE A 324 1.79 -30.61 8.74
CA ILE A 324 1.72 -31.87 7.99
C ILE A 324 1.68 -33.05 8.96
N GLU A 325 2.57 -33.08 9.95
CA GLU A 325 2.58 -34.11 11.00
C GLU A 325 1.27 -34.09 11.82
N GLY A 326 0.78 -32.89 12.18
CA GLY A 326 -0.48 -32.70 12.90
C GLY A 326 -1.72 -33.16 12.12
N ALA A 327 -1.67 -33.12 10.78
CA ALA A 327 -2.72 -33.64 9.90
C ALA A 327 -2.67 -35.18 9.73
N GLY A 328 -1.72 -35.86 10.39
CA GLY A 328 -1.58 -37.32 10.33
C GLY A 328 -0.80 -37.83 9.10
N VAL A 329 -0.17 -36.93 8.32
CA VAL A 329 0.69 -37.29 7.20
C VAL A 329 2.09 -37.60 7.74
N ARG A 330 2.60 -38.80 7.48
CA ARG A 330 3.94 -39.19 7.96
C ARG A 330 5.03 -38.47 7.16
N VAL A 331 5.99 -37.85 7.83
CA VAL A 331 7.10 -37.16 7.17
C VAL A 331 8.39 -37.98 7.29
N GLY A 332 8.86 -38.50 6.16
CA GLY A 332 10.19 -39.09 6.03
C GLY A 332 11.26 -38.04 5.78
N ARG A 333 12.54 -38.39 5.94
CA ARG A 333 13.68 -37.53 5.56
C ARG A 333 14.47 -38.18 4.43
N GLY A 334 14.60 -37.46 3.32
CA GLY A 334 15.40 -37.86 2.17
C GLY A 334 16.87 -37.46 2.33
N LYS A 335 17.72 -37.89 1.39
CA LYS A 335 19.11 -37.40 1.31
C LYS A 335 19.08 -35.92 0.90
N SER A 336 19.78 -35.06 1.64
CA SER A 336 19.95 -33.66 1.27
C SER A 336 20.78 -33.59 -0.02
N ALA A 337 20.29 -32.89 -1.04
CA ALA A 337 21.02 -32.77 -2.30
C ALA A 337 22.14 -31.72 -2.23
N HIS A 338 22.05 -30.74 -1.34
CA HIS A 338 23.11 -29.78 -1.05
C HIS A 338 22.75 -28.99 0.22
N PRO A 339 23.70 -28.57 1.07
CA PRO A 339 23.42 -27.64 2.17
C PRO A 339 22.94 -26.26 1.70
N ASP A 340 23.19 -25.90 0.44
CA ASP A 340 22.88 -24.57 -0.13
C ASP A 340 21.64 -24.55 -1.05
N PHE A 341 20.88 -25.64 -1.15
CA PHE A 341 19.66 -25.68 -1.96
C PHE A 341 18.42 -25.49 -1.08
N PRO A 342 17.43 -24.67 -1.48
CA PRO A 342 16.18 -24.56 -0.75
C PRO A 342 15.50 -25.93 -0.68
N GLY A 343 15.04 -26.31 0.51
CA GLY A 343 14.40 -27.61 0.73
C GLY A 343 13.05 -27.74 0.03
N TRP A 344 12.60 -28.97 -0.14
CA TRP A 344 11.33 -29.29 -0.78
C TRP A 344 10.71 -30.55 -0.18
N ILE A 345 9.45 -30.77 -0.51
CA ILE A 345 8.69 -31.97 -0.15
C ILE A 345 8.56 -32.84 -1.40
N GLU A 346 8.92 -34.11 -1.32
CA GLU A 346 8.63 -35.11 -2.36
C GLU A 346 7.30 -35.80 -2.03
N LEU A 347 6.36 -35.75 -2.96
CA LEU A 347 5.08 -36.46 -2.90
C LEU A 347 5.27 -37.95 -3.22
N PRO A 348 4.35 -38.85 -2.81
CA PRO A 348 4.46 -40.28 -3.11
C PRO A 348 4.70 -40.63 -4.58
N GLY A 349 4.15 -39.84 -5.51
CA GLY A 349 4.40 -39.99 -6.95
C GLY A 349 5.78 -39.54 -7.44
N GLY A 350 6.69 -39.10 -6.56
CA GLY A 350 8.01 -38.57 -6.91
C GLY A 350 7.99 -37.11 -7.39
N THR A 351 6.82 -36.46 -7.41
CA THR A 351 6.70 -35.04 -7.77
C THR A 351 7.22 -34.16 -6.64
N ARG A 352 8.01 -33.15 -7.00
CA ARG A 352 8.53 -32.14 -6.08
C ARG A 352 7.45 -31.10 -5.77
N LEU A 353 7.30 -30.78 -4.49
CA LEU A 353 6.50 -29.68 -3.98
C LEU A 353 7.43 -28.65 -3.33
N ALA A 354 7.56 -27.47 -3.93
CA ALA A 354 8.55 -26.45 -3.54
C ALA A 354 7.91 -25.08 -3.34
N LEU A 355 8.51 -24.25 -2.46
CA LEU A 355 8.11 -22.86 -2.30
C LEU A 355 8.42 -22.07 -3.58
N ALA A 356 7.55 -21.14 -3.95
CA ALA A 356 7.81 -20.19 -5.03
C ALA A 356 9.09 -19.38 -4.75
N ASP A 357 10.05 -19.46 -5.67
CA ASP A 357 11.40 -18.90 -5.53
C ASP A 357 11.71 -17.86 -6.62
N GLY A 358 10.69 -17.38 -7.32
CA GLY A 358 10.83 -16.43 -8.42
C GLY A 358 10.99 -17.06 -9.80
N SER A 359 11.31 -18.36 -9.89
CA SER A 359 11.37 -19.10 -11.17
C SER A 359 10.01 -19.64 -11.59
N SER A 360 9.84 -19.95 -12.89
CA SER A 360 8.68 -20.74 -13.34
C SER A 360 8.80 -22.20 -12.87
N PRO A 361 7.70 -22.86 -12.42
CA PRO A 361 7.75 -24.29 -12.15
C PRO A 361 8.10 -25.12 -13.41
N ASP A 362 7.84 -24.60 -14.60
CA ASP A 362 8.22 -25.22 -15.88
C ASP A 362 9.74 -25.22 -16.13
N ALA A 363 10.49 -24.33 -15.47
CA ALA A 363 11.94 -24.25 -15.61
C ALA A 363 12.69 -25.35 -14.85
N ALA A 364 12.04 -26.02 -13.88
CA ALA A 364 12.66 -27.11 -13.14
C ALA A 364 13.08 -28.26 -14.07
N ALA A 365 13.99 -29.14 -13.65
CA ALA A 365 14.30 -30.38 -14.38
C ALA A 365 13.28 -31.50 -14.08
N GLU A 366 12.84 -31.59 -12.82
CA GLU A 366 11.94 -32.63 -12.32
C GLU A 366 10.48 -32.14 -12.24
N PRO A 367 9.47 -33.02 -12.39
CA PRO A 367 8.06 -32.66 -12.18
C PRO A 367 7.88 -31.94 -10.85
N THR A 368 7.44 -30.68 -10.91
CA THR A 368 7.40 -29.77 -9.77
C THR A 368 6.04 -29.06 -9.71
N VAL A 369 5.44 -29.06 -8.53
CA VAL A 369 4.36 -28.15 -8.14
C VAL A 369 4.98 -27.10 -7.22
N GLN A 370 4.83 -25.83 -7.57
CA GLN A 370 5.16 -24.75 -6.63
C GLN A 370 3.96 -24.42 -5.76
N PHE A 371 4.19 -24.12 -4.48
CA PHE A 371 3.22 -23.49 -3.60
C PHE A 371 3.67 -22.08 -3.25
N ASP A 372 2.70 -21.17 -3.15
CA ASP A 372 2.98 -19.75 -2.94
C ASP A 372 3.39 -19.45 -1.49
N LEU A 373 4.00 -18.29 -1.29
CA LEU A 373 4.32 -17.76 0.03
C LEU A 373 3.03 -17.49 0.84
N ALA A 374 3.07 -17.78 2.14
CA ALA A 374 2.08 -17.30 3.10
C ALA A 374 2.76 -16.37 4.13
N LEU A 375 2.02 -15.36 4.61
CA LEU A 375 2.46 -14.52 5.74
C LEU A 375 2.71 -15.38 6.98
N ASP A 376 1.81 -16.34 7.22
CA ASP A 376 1.93 -17.37 8.25
C ASP A 376 1.14 -18.60 7.80
N TYR A 377 1.84 -19.71 7.53
CA TYR A 377 1.21 -20.95 7.08
C TYR A 377 0.29 -21.58 8.13
N ALA A 378 0.48 -21.31 9.42
CA ALA A 378 -0.41 -21.85 10.46
C ALA A 378 -1.80 -21.22 10.38
N THR A 379 -1.88 -19.91 10.19
CA THR A 379 -3.14 -19.15 10.20
C THR A 379 -3.73 -18.87 8.83
N ALA A 380 -2.95 -19.02 7.74
CA ALA A 380 -3.44 -18.87 6.38
C ALA A 380 -4.66 -19.76 6.12
N THR A 381 -5.70 -19.21 5.48
CA THR A 381 -6.92 -19.97 5.15
C THR A 381 -6.91 -20.53 3.74
N ARG A 382 -6.00 -20.03 2.89
CA ARG A 382 -5.87 -20.40 1.48
C ARG A 382 -4.40 -20.58 1.12
N ILE A 383 -4.14 -21.35 0.07
CA ILE A 383 -2.82 -21.47 -0.58
C ILE A 383 -3.00 -21.55 -2.09
N ALA A 384 -2.06 -20.98 -2.86
CA ALA A 384 -2.02 -21.15 -4.30
C ALA A 384 -0.98 -22.22 -4.68
N LEU A 385 -1.32 -23.06 -5.67
CA LEU A 385 -0.45 -24.07 -6.27
C LEU A 385 -0.30 -23.82 -7.77
N ALA A 386 0.93 -23.91 -8.28
CA ALA A 386 1.25 -23.82 -9.71
C ALA A 386 1.95 -25.11 -10.16
N PRO A 387 1.26 -26.04 -10.84
CA PRO A 387 1.89 -27.23 -11.41
C PRO A 387 2.68 -26.87 -12.67
N ALA A 388 3.88 -27.43 -12.83
CA ALA A 388 4.56 -27.46 -14.12
C ALA A 388 3.73 -28.28 -15.13
N ALA A 389 3.85 -27.97 -16.42
CA ALA A 389 3.14 -28.62 -17.53
C ALA A 389 3.34 -30.15 -17.58
N ARG A 390 4.44 -30.66 -17.01
CA ARG A 390 4.76 -32.10 -16.93
C ARG A 390 4.20 -32.81 -15.68
N VAL A 391 3.52 -32.10 -14.79
CA VAL A 391 2.85 -32.69 -13.62
C VAL A 391 1.52 -33.29 -14.05
N ASP A 392 1.30 -34.56 -13.72
CA ASP A 392 0.03 -35.24 -14.01
C ASP A 392 -1.07 -34.90 -12.98
N GLU A 393 -2.32 -35.22 -13.32
CA GLU A 393 -3.48 -34.92 -12.47
C GLU A 393 -3.42 -35.61 -11.10
N ARG A 394 -2.78 -36.78 -11.03
CA ARG A 394 -2.64 -37.52 -9.77
C ARG A 394 -1.69 -36.79 -8.83
N ALA A 395 -0.52 -36.40 -9.32
CA ALA A 395 0.47 -35.66 -8.55
C ALA A 395 -0.06 -34.30 -8.09
N LEU A 396 -0.80 -33.59 -8.95
CA LEU A 396 -1.51 -32.38 -8.55
C LEU A 396 -2.56 -32.67 -7.47
N GLY A 397 -3.32 -33.76 -7.61
CA GLY A 397 -4.28 -34.23 -6.60
C GLY A 397 -3.63 -34.51 -5.24
N GLU A 398 -2.46 -35.15 -5.22
CA GLU A 398 -1.68 -35.38 -3.99
C GLU A 398 -1.26 -34.06 -3.32
N ALA A 399 -0.82 -33.07 -4.10
CA ALA A 399 -0.48 -31.74 -3.59
C ALA A 399 -1.71 -30.99 -3.04
N VAL A 400 -2.82 -31.02 -3.77
CA VAL A 400 -4.09 -30.41 -3.36
C VAL A 400 -4.60 -31.05 -2.07
N GLY A 401 -4.65 -32.38 -2.02
CA GLY A 401 -5.13 -33.13 -0.87
C GLY A 401 -4.26 -32.89 0.37
N LEU A 402 -2.94 -32.78 0.21
CA LEU A 402 -2.04 -32.41 1.30
C LEU A 402 -2.45 -31.08 1.94
N PHE A 403 -2.55 -29.99 1.16
CA PHE A 403 -2.90 -28.69 1.72
C PHE A 403 -4.35 -28.60 2.22
N GLN A 404 -5.28 -29.35 1.62
CA GLN A 404 -6.65 -29.47 2.15
C GLN A 404 -6.68 -30.14 3.53
N ALA A 405 -5.85 -31.17 3.77
CA ALA A 405 -5.70 -31.77 5.09
C ALA A 405 -5.11 -30.80 6.13
N LEU A 406 -4.36 -29.78 5.69
CA LEU A 406 -3.90 -28.68 6.55
C LEU A 406 -4.98 -27.59 6.78
N GLY A 407 -6.21 -27.84 6.33
CA GLY A 407 -7.34 -26.92 6.46
C GLY A 407 -7.32 -25.73 5.51
N LYS A 408 -6.59 -25.82 4.38
CA LYS A 408 -6.48 -24.73 3.41
C LYS A 408 -7.47 -24.91 2.26
N GLU A 409 -8.11 -23.83 1.83
CA GLU A 409 -8.67 -23.74 0.49
C GLU A 409 -7.51 -23.68 -0.52
N VAL A 410 -7.59 -24.44 -1.62
CA VAL A 410 -6.49 -24.54 -2.59
C VAL A 410 -6.88 -23.89 -3.91
N SER A 411 -6.12 -22.89 -4.34
CA SER A 411 -6.25 -22.29 -5.68
C SER A 411 -5.17 -22.85 -6.59
N VAL A 412 -5.54 -23.68 -7.56
CA VAL A 412 -4.61 -24.00 -8.67
C VAL A 412 -4.57 -22.82 -9.63
N VAL A 413 -3.38 -22.34 -9.94
CA VAL A 413 -3.11 -21.20 -10.84
C VAL A 413 -2.14 -21.63 -11.93
N GLY A 414 -2.03 -20.84 -13.00
CA GLY A 414 -1.05 -21.07 -14.06
C GLY A 414 0.39 -20.98 -13.55
N ALA A 415 1.31 -21.64 -14.27
CA ALA A 415 2.75 -21.63 -14.04
C ALA A 415 3.39 -20.26 -14.31
N THR A 416 3.13 -19.27 -13.45
CA THR A 416 3.75 -17.94 -13.52
C THR A 416 4.93 -17.83 -12.53
N PRO A 417 6.11 -17.35 -12.98
CA PRO A 417 7.25 -17.08 -12.11
C PRO A 417 6.89 -16.26 -10.86
N GLY A 418 7.35 -16.74 -9.70
CA GLY A 418 7.13 -16.08 -8.40
C GLY A 418 5.67 -16.02 -7.93
N MET A 419 4.77 -16.76 -8.58
CA MET A 419 3.36 -16.93 -8.21
C MET A 419 2.61 -15.61 -7.96
N ILE A 420 1.91 -15.44 -6.83
CA ILE A 420 1.10 -14.24 -6.52
C ILE A 420 1.68 -13.51 -5.32
N VAL A 421 1.81 -14.18 -4.17
CA VAL A 421 2.23 -13.56 -2.91
C VAL A 421 3.73 -13.32 -2.91
N ALA A 422 4.53 -14.32 -3.29
CA ALA A 422 5.99 -14.23 -3.25
C ALA A 422 6.51 -13.05 -4.09
N ARG A 423 6.14 -12.95 -5.37
CA ARG A 423 6.52 -11.83 -6.25
C ARG A 423 6.05 -10.47 -5.75
N THR A 424 4.85 -10.41 -5.17
CA THR A 424 4.27 -9.15 -4.68
C THR A 424 5.02 -8.67 -3.46
N VAL A 425 5.20 -9.52 -2.46
CA VAL A 425 5.90 -9.17 -1.21
C VAL A 425 7.37 -8.85 -1.49
N ALA A 426 8.04 -9.62 -2.36
CA ALA A 426 9.45 -9.36 -2.69
C ALA A 426 9.66 -7.94 -3.27
N LEU A 427 8.79 -7.49 -4.18
CA LEU A 427 8.87 -6.12 -4.71
C LEU A 427 8.48 -5.05 -3.68
N LEU A 428 7.51 -5.31 -2.81
CA LEU A 428 7.17 -4.39 -1.71
C LEU A 428 8.37 -4.19 -0.77
N VAL A 429 9.08 -5.28 -0.46
CA VAL A 429 10.32 -5.26 0.34
C VAL A 429 11.41 -4.47 -0.40
N ASP A 430 11.65 -4.75 -1.68
CA ASP A 430 12.67 -4.04 -2.49
C ASP A 430 12.42 -2.53 -2.53
N PHE A 431 11.17 -2.12 -2.76
CA PHE A 431 10.80 -0.69 -2.80
C PHE A 431 11.03 -0.01 -1.46
N ALA A 432 10.76 -0.70 -0.36
CA ALA A 432 11.01 -0.18 0.99
C ALA A 432 12.51 -0.03 1.27
N TYR A 433 13.33 -1.02 0.92
CA TYR A 433 14.79 -0.94 1.08
C TYR A 433 15.43 0.10 0.15
N ASP A 434 14.93 0.27 -1.08
CA ASP A 434 15.36 1.34 -1.98
C ASP A 434 15.01 2.73 -1.40
N ALA A 435 13.81 2.89 -0.84
CA ALA A 435 13.40 4.13 -0.18
C ALA A 435 14.29 4.47 1.02
N VAL A 436 14.64 3.50 1.87
CA VAL A 436 15.60 3.70 2.97
C VAL A 436 16.98 4.09 2.42
N ALA A 437 17.50 3.33 1.45
CA ALA A 437 18.84 3.53 0.91
C ALA A 437 19.01 4.88 0.19
N ARG A 438 17.93 5.43 -0.35
CA ARG A 438 17.89 6.76 -0.98
C ARG A 438 17.57 7.90 -0.02
N GLY A 439 17.43 7.61 1.28
CA GLY A 439 17.13 8.62 2.30
C GLY A 439 15.73 9.22 2.17
N VAL A 440 14.77 8.47 1.63
CA VAL A 440 13.38 8.93 1.51
C VAL A 440 12.73 9.01 2.89
N ALA A 441 12.92 7.99 3.73
CA ALA A 441 12.46 7.98 5.12
C ALA A 441 13.22 6.95 5.95
N GLY A 442 13.08 7.06 7.27
CA GLY A 442 13.60 6.06 8.20
C GLY A 442 12.82 4.73 8.12
N PRO A 443 13.44 3.60 8.54
CA PRO A 443 12.80 2.29 8.51
C PRO A 443 11.44 2.21 9.22
N ASP A 444 11.37 2.73 10.44
CA ASP A 444 10.15 2.66 11.26
C ASP A 444 9.00 3.50 10.67
N ASP A 445 9.33 4.62 10.03
CA ASP A 445 8.36 5.49 9.34
C ASP A 445 7.77 4.79 8.11
N ILE A 446 8.59 4.08 7.33
CA ILE A 446 8.12 3.29 6.18
C ILE A 446 7.17 2.18 6.64
N ASP A 447 7.57 1.39 7.64
CA ASP A 447 6.74 0.31 8.16
C ASP A 447 5.44 0.81 8.80
N THR A 448 5.49 1.98 9.45
CA THR A 448 4.30 2.65 10.00
C THR A 448 3.40 3.17 8.89
N ALA A 449 3.96 3.81 7.87
CA ALA A 449 3.21 4.33 6.73
C ALA A 449 2.44 3.22 6.00
N MET A 450 3.07 2.09 5.73
CA MET A 450 2.41 0.99 5.00
C MET A 450 1.33 0.30 5.84
N ARG A 451 1.54 0.14 7.16
CA ARG A 451 0.51 -0.43 8.05
C ARG A 451 -0.69 0.49 8.23
N LEU A 452 -0.46 1.80 8.37
CA LEU A 452 -1.54 2.74 8.70
C LEU A 452 -2.21 3.39 7.49
N GLY A 453 -1.46 3.58 6.39
CA GLY A 453 -1.95 4.21 5.17
C GLY A 453 -2.73 3.26 4.28
N VAL A 454 -2.29 2.00 4.17
CA VAL A 454 -2.90 0.98 3.28
C VAL A 454 -3.24 -0.33 3.98
N ASN A 455 -3.20 -0.37 5.32
CA ASN A 455 -3.59 -1.53 6.13
C ASN A 455 -2.83 -2.81 5.78
N TYR A 456 -1.53 -2.71 5.46
CA TYR A 456 -0.71 -3.90 5.29
C TYR A 456 -0.60 -4.68 6.60
N PRO A 457 -0.62 -6.02 6.55
CA PRO A 457 -0.57 -6.86 7.75
C PRO A 457 0.76 -6.72 8.49
N ARG A 458 1.83 -6.40 7.75
CA ARG A 458 3.18 -6.19 8.25
C ARG A 458 3.83 -5.06 7.47
N GLY A 459 4.68 -4.27 8.13
CA GLY A 459 5.52 -3.30 7.43
C GLY A 459 6.53 -4.02 6.53
N PRO A 460 6.79 -3.54 5.29
CA PRO A 460 7.60 -4.26 4.32
C PRO A 460 9.05 -4.50 4.76
N LEU A 461 9.67 -3.61 5.55
CA LEU A 461 11.04 -3.85 6.05
C LEU A 461 11.04 -4.96 7.10
N SER A 462 10.11 -4.88 8.07
CA SER A 462 9.89 -5.96 9.02
C SER A 462 9.55 -7.28 8.33
N TRP A 463 8.82 -7.23 7.21
CA TRP A 463 8.46 -8.42 6.43
C TRP A 463 9.68 -9.04 5.77
N GLY A 464 10.52 -8.23 5.11
CA GLY A 464 11.79 -8.65 4.52
C GLY A 464 12.71 -9.31 5.56
N ALA A 465 12.88 -8.68 6.73
CA ALA A 465 13.67 -9.24 7.82
C ALA A 465 13.11 -10.58 8.35
N GLY A 466 11.79 -10.78 8.28
CA GLY A 466 11.17 -12.05 8.67
C GLY A 466 11.31 -13.16 7.63
N LEU A 467 11.51 -12.81 6.36
CA LEU A 467 11.70 -13.75 5.25
C LEU A 467 13.17 -14.10 5.02
N GLY A 468 14.09 -13.23 5.46
CA GLY A 468 15.51 -13.26 5.11
C GLY A 468 15.74 -12.51 3.79
N LEU A 469 16.63 -11.51 3.80
CA LEU A 469 16.81 -10.64 2.64
C LEU A 469 17.55 -11.31 1.49
N HIS A 470 18.31 -12.36 1.77
CA HIS A 470 18.93 -13.21 0.74
C HIS A 470 17.85 -13.86 -0.13
N TRP A 471 16.86 -14.50 0.49
CA TRP A 471 15.73 -15.13 -0.21
C TRP A 471 14.94 -14.10 -1.03
N VAL A 472 14.67 -12.91 -0.47
CA VAL A 472 13.98 -11.85 -1.22
C VAL A 472 14.78 -11.42 -2.45
N THR A 473 16.11 -11.30 -2.32
CA THR A 473 16.99 -10.94 -3.43
C THR A 473 17.01 -12.03 -4.50
N GLU A 474 17.09 -13.29 -4.09
CA GLU A 474 17.07 -14.46 -4.99
C GLU A 474 15.75 -14.54 -5.77
N VAL A 475 14.60 -14.36 -5.12
CA VAL A 475 13.29 -14.30 -5.78
C VAL A 475 13.25 -13.23 -6.87
N LEU A 476 13.80 -12.04 -6.59
CA LEU A 476 13.84 -10.95 -7.55
C LEU A 476 14.83 -11.20 -8.69
N ASP A 477 15.96 -11.85 -8.40
CA ASP A 477 16.95 -12.20 -9.41
C ASP A 477 16.39 -13.26 -10.37
N HIS A 478 15.74 -14.32 -9.86
CA HIS A 478 15.04 -15.28 -10.71
C HIS A 478 13.91 -14.65 -11.52
N LEU A 479 13.10 -13.77 -10.91
CA LEU A 479 12.08 -13.02 -11.65
C LEU A 479 12.69 -12.11 -12.72
N HIS A 480 13.88 -11.55 -12.48
CA HIS A 480 14.58 -10.72 -13.46
C HIS A 480 15.13 -11.54 -14.62
N ASP A 481 15.60 -12.76 -14.36
CA ASP A 481 16.06 -13.68 -15.39
C ASP A 481 14.90 -14.17 -16.28
N GLU A 482 13.75 -14.48 -15.68
CA GLU A 482 12.51 -14.84 -16.39
C GLU A 482 11.91 -13.64 -17.14
N TYR A 483 12.06 -12.43 -16.59
CA TYR A 483 11.55 -11.19 -17.16
C TYR A 483 12.63 -10.10 -17.25
N PRO A 484 13.53 -10.16 -18.25
CA PRO A 484 14.71 -9.30 -18.38
C PRO A 484 14.38 -7.88 -18.89
N THR A 485 13.41 -7.24 -18.24
CA THR A 485 12.87 -5.90 -18.57
C THR A 485 13.43 -4.81 -17.65
N GLY A 486 14.21 -5.18 -16.64
CA GLY A 486 14.67 -4.29 -15.57
C GLY A 486 13.66 -4.07 -14.44
N ARG A 487 12.39 -4.44 -14.63
CA ARG A 487 11.32 -4.30 -13.62
C ARG A 487 11.64 -5.03 -12.31
N TYR A 488 12.17 -6.25 -12.40
CA TYR A 488 12.45 -7.10 -11.23
C TYR A 488 13.87 -6.96 -10.70
N ALA A 489 14.73 -6.15 -11.32
CA ALA A 489 16.10 -5.99 -10.86
C ALA A 489 16.12 -5.50 -9.41
N ALA A 490 16.66 -6.31 -8.49
CA ALA A 490 16.77 -5.95 -7.08
C ALA A 490 17.60 -4.67 -6.90
N SER A 491 17.10 -3.76 -6.06
CA SER A 491 17.76 -2.49 -5.79
C SER A 491 19.11 -2.70 -5.09
N GLN A 492 20.02 -1.76 -5.30
CA GLN A 492 21.28 -1.73 -4.55
C GLN A 492 21.06 -1.49 -3.04
N GLY A 493 19.90 -0.98 -2.64
CA GLY A 493 19.51 -0.86 -1.24
C GLY A 493 19.28 -2.23 -0.61
N LEU A 494 18.44 -3.05 -1.25
CA LEU A 494 18.16 -4.43 -0.82
C LEU A 494 19.42 -5.29 -0.81
N ARG A 495 20.22 -5.28 -1.90
CA ARG A 495 21.45 -6.10 -1.98
C ARG A 495 22.46 -5.77 -0.89
N ARG A 496 22.65 -4.48 -0.58
CA ARG A 496 23.54 -4.05 0.51
C ARG A 496 23.00 -4.41 1.89
N ALA A 497 21.69 -4.49 2.06
CA ALA A 497 21.08 -4.94 3.30
C ALA A 497 21.24 -6.46 3.47
N ALA A 498 20.97 -7.25 2.41
CA ALA A 498 21.19 -8.69 2.40
C ALA A 498 22.66 -9.05 2.70
N ALA A 499 23.63 -8.39 2.05
CA ALA A 499 25.05 -8.65 2.31
C ALA A 499 25.50 -8.34 3.75
N LYS A 500 24.76 -7.50 4.50
CA LYS A 500 25.05 -7.25 5.92
C LYS A 500 24.46 -8.33 6.82
N GLU A 501 23.34 -8.93 6.43
CA GLU A 501 22.69 -10.03 7.16
C GLU A 501 23.59 -11.27 7.17
N ASP A 502 24.28 -11.56 6.06
CA ASP A 502 25.24 -12.68 5.96
C ASP A 502 26.48 -12.54 6.87
N HIS A 503 26.71 -11.35 7.44
CA HIS A 503 27.87 -11.02 8.26
C HIS A 503 27.50 -10.63 9.71
N ALA A 504 26.22 -10.70 10.08
CA ALA A 504 25.70 -10.43 11.42
C ALA A 504 25.42 -11.74 12.15
#